data_AF-A0A536B5F8-F1
#
_entry.id   AF-A0A536B5F8-F1
#
_cell.length_a   1.000
_cell.length_b   1.000
_cell.length_c   1.000
_cell.angle_alpha   90.00
_cell.angle_beta   90.00
_cell.angle_gamma   90.00
#
_symmetry.space_group_name_H-M   'P 1'
#
loop_
_entity.id
_entity.type
_entity.pdbx_description
1 polymer ?
#
loop_
_entity_poly.entity_id
_entity_poly.type
_entity_poly.pdbx_seq_one_letter_code
_entity_poly.pdbx_strand_id
1 'polypeptide(L)'
;MATGKTRAGTRAGAQRGARVAIVRARWNEEITLALERGAIERAAESGATVDLFEVAGSFELPAAVALLADTARYDAVVPLGCLIRGETPHFEYIAQSVAQGLMDLTLTYPTAIPFGVLTCDSIDQARERAGGAEGNKGAESMDAALEMVSLRQALMRTPSSARRSARSASSASSRSTR
;
A
#
# COMPACT_ATOMS: atom_id res chain seq x y z
N MET A 1 -33.02 27.81 -5.63
CA MET A 1 -32.59 26.45 -6.02
C MET A 1 -31.10 26.34 -5.71
N ALA A 2 -30.76 25.63 -4.64
CA ALA A 2 -29.39 25.52 -4.15
C ALA A 2 -28.76 24.22 -4.66
N THR A 3 -27.90 24.32 -5.66
CA THR A 3 -27.14 23.16 -6.16
C THR A 3 -25.90 22.98 -5.28
N GLY A 4 -25.92 21.91 -4.49
CA GLY A 4 -24.90 21.59 -3.50
C GLY A 4 -23.51 21.47 -4.10
N LYS A 5 -22.57 22.19 -3.51
CA LYS A 5 -21.14 22.04 -3.71
C LYS A 5 -20.72 20.68 -3.13
N THR A 6 -20.54 19.66 -3.97
CA THR A 6 -19.87 18.42 -3.57
C THR A 6 -18.44 18.79 -3.21
N ARG A 7 -18.09 18.80 -1.91
CA ARG A 7 -16.71 19.00 -1.47
C ARG A 7 -15.88 17.87 -2.06
N ALA A 8 -14.90 18.24 -2.87
CA ALA A 8 -13.85 17.36 -3.36
C ALA A 8 -13.31 16.51 -2.20
N GLY A 9 -13.19 15.21 -2.46
CA GLY A 9 -12.83 14.19 -1.49
C GLY A 9 -11.58 14.53 -0.70
N THR A 10 -11.58 14.13 0.56
CA THR A 10 -10.53 14.26 1.56
C THR A 10 -9.15 14.01 0.97
N ARG A 11 -8.34 15.06 0.74
CA ARG A 11 -6.87 14.90 0.73
C ARG A 11 -6.50 14.50 2.16
N ALA A 12 -6.35 13.21 2.40
CA ALA A 12 -6.11 12.65 3.73
C ALA A 12 -4.81 13.23 4.31
N GLY A 13 -4.94 14.18 5.24
CA GLY A 13 -3.87 14.56 6.17
C GLY A 13 -4.11 13.84 7.50
N ALA A 14 -3.12 13.22 8.15
CA ALA A 14 -1.69 13.44 8.09
C ALA A 14 -0.96 12.11 8.13
N GLN A 15 0.17 12.01 7.43
CA GLN A 15 1.15 10.98 7.69
C GLN A 15 2.35 11.60 8.42
N ARG A 16 2.53 11.29 9.70
CA ARG A 16 3.77 11.59 10.44
C ARG A 16 4.19 10.34 11.18
N GLY A 17 5.39 9.84 10.90
CA GLY A 17 5.99 8.73 11.63
C GLY A 17 5.43 7.34 11.29
N ALA A 18 4.95 7.13 10.05
CA ALA A 18 4.57 5.79 9.58
C ALA A 18 5.76 4.84 9.69
N ARG A 19 5.51 3.59 10.09
CA ARG A 19 6.51 2.52 10.02
C ARG A 19 6.26 1.67 8.80
N VAL A 20 7.19 1.67 7.86
CA VAL A 20 7.09 0.92 6.62
C VAL A 20 8.15 -0.17 6.61
N ALA A 21 7.78 -1.38 6.21
CA ALA A 21 8.75 -2.37 5.78
C ALA A 21 8.81 -2.37 4.25
N ILE A 22 10.00 -2.35 3.67
CA ILE A 22 10.19 -2.68 2.26
C ILE A 22 10.77 -4.08 2.21
N VAL A 23 10.22 -4.94 1.36
CA VAL A 23 10.78 -6.26 1.07
C VAL A 23 11.10 -6.38 -0.41
N ARG A 24 12.39 -6.52 -0.74
CA ARG A 24 12.90 -6.54 -2.10
C ARG A 24 13.26 -7.96 -2.54
N ALA A 25 12.86 -8.33 -3.75
CA ALA A 25 13.40 -9.51 -4.43
C ALA A 25 14.80 -9.23 -5.00
N ARG A 26 15.76 -10.12 -4.75
CA ARG A 26 17.13 -9.99 -5.30
C ARG A 26 17.21 -10.32 -6.79
N TRP A 27 16.33 -11.17 -7.30
CA TRP A 27 16.24 -11.42 -8.74
C TRP A 27 15.92 -10.14 -9.51
N ASN A 28 16.60 -9.91 -10.65
CA ASN A 28 16.60 -8.64 -11.40
C ASN A 28 17.11 -7.44 -10.58
N GLU A 29 18.23 -7.64 -9.87
CA GLU A 29 18.78 -6.69 -8.88
C GLU A 29 18.97 -5.26 -9.38
N GLU A 30 19.48 -5.04 -10.59
CA GLU A 30 19.63 -3.71 -11.18
C GLU A 30 18.32 -2.91 -11.10
N ILE A 31 17.22 -3.57 -11.47
CA ILE A 31 15.88 -2.99 -11.50
C ILE A 31 15.34 -2.89 -10.08
N THR A 32 15.39 -3.95 -9.28
CA THR A 32 14.75 -3.96 -7.95
C THR A 32 15.43 -3.00 -6.98
N LEU A 33 16.75 -2.78 -7.08
CA LEU A 33 17.44 -1.73 -6.33
C LEU A 33 17.01 -0.33 -6.76
N ALA A 34 16.75 -0.11 -8.05
CA ALA A 34 16.27 1.18 -8.52
C ALA A 34 14.84 1.48 -8.04
N LEU A 35 13.98 0.45 -7.97
CA LEU A 35 12.67 0.54 -7.33
C LEU A 35 12.81 0.84 -5.82
N GLU A 36 13.70 0.14 -5.11
CA GLU A 36 13.94 0.35 -3.69
C GLU A 36 14.40 1.78 -3.38
N ARG A 37 15.36 2.30 -4.14
CA ARG A 37 15.81 3.70 -4.00
C ARG A 37 14.66 4.68 -4.16
N GLY A 38 13.85 4.53 -5.21
CA GLY A 38 12.68 5.37 -5.43
C GLY A 38 11.70 5.30 -4.25
N ALA A 39 11.41 4.10 -3.73
CA ALA A 39 10.53 3.93 -2.58
C ALA A 39 11.10 4.61 -1.31
N ILE A 40 12.39 4.46 -1.04
CA ILE A 40 13.06 5.08 0.11
C ILE A 40 13.00 6.62 0.03
N GLU A 41 13.24 7.20 -1.16
CA GLU A 41 13.15 8.64 -1.37
C GLU A 41 11.76 9.18 -1.03
N ARG A 42 10.70 8.52 -1.52
CA ARG A 42 9.31 8.89 -1.20
C ARG A 42 8.98 8.74 0.29
N ALA A 43 9.46 7.68 0.92
CA ALA A 43 9.29 7.49 2.36
C ALA A 43 9.96 8.63 3.15
N ALA A 44 11.19 9.00 2.79
CA ALA A 44 11.94 10.08 3.42
C ALA A 44 11.22 11.44 3.27
N GLU A 45 10.74 11.77 2.07
CA GLU A 45 9.95 12.98 1.82
C GLU A 45 8.68 13.07 2.68
N SER A 46 8.06 11.92 2.98
CA SER A 46 6.87 11.84 3.83
C SER A 46 7.17 11.84 5.34
N GLY A 47 8.44 11.67 5.74
CA GLY A 47 8.84 11.48 7.13
C GLY A 47 8.45 10.10 7.70
N ALA A 48 8.28 9.10 6.84
CA ALA A 48 8.13 7.71 7.25
C ALA A 48 9.48 7.07 7.61
N THR A 49 9.46 6.09 8.50
CA THR A 49 10.61 5.25 8.83
C THR A 49 10.54 3.94 8.08
N VAL A 50 11.67 3.44 7.60
CA VAL A 50 11.75 2.26 6.73
C VAL A 50 12.68 1.21 7.33
N ASP A 51 12.19 -0.02 7.45
CA ASP A 51 13.01 -1.22 7.62
C ASP A 51 13.14 -1.95 6.28
N LEU A 52 14.33 -2.46 5.97
CA LEU A 52 14.64 -3.13 4.71
C LEU A 52 14.81 -4.64 4.91
N PHE A 53 14.19 -5.42 4.02
CA PHE A 53 14.26 -6.88 3.99
C PHE A 53 14.48 -7.38 2.57
N GLU A 54 15.08 -8.56 2.43
CA GLU A 54 15.35 -9.16 1.13
C GLU A 54 14.87 -10.61 1.06
N VAL A 55 14.42 -11.02 -0.12
CA VAL A 55 14.06 -12.39 -0.46
C VAL A 55 14.76 -12.83 -1.75
N ALA A 56 14.75 -14.14 -2.02
CA ALA A 56 15.43 -14.70 -3.19
C ALA A 56 14.86 -14.16 -4.52
N GLY A 57 13.56 -14.32 -4.74
CA GLY A 57 12.87 -13.81 -5.93
C GLY A 57 11.47 -13.26 -5.62
N SER A 58 10.77 -12.81 -6.67
CA SER A 58 9.43 -12.22 -6.51
C SER A 58 8.41 -13.23 -5.99
N PHE A 59 8.63 -14.54 -6.20
CA PHE A 59 7.73 -15.60 -5.75
C PHE A 59 7.62 -15.69 -4.23
N GLU A 60 8.69 -15.34 -3.50
CA GLU A 60 8.69 -15.32 -2.03
C GLU A 60 8.08 -14.05 -1.44
N LEU A 61 7.80 -13.02 -2.24
CA LEU A 61 7.28 -11.74 -1.75
C LEU A 61 5.95 -11.89 -0.98
N PRO A 62 4.92 -12.63 -1.46
CA PRO A 62 3.69 -12.80 -0.68
C PRO A 62 3.94 -13.40 0.70
N ALA A 63 4.77 -14.44 0.80
CA ALA A 63 5.09 -15.08 2.08
C ALA A 63 5.81 -14.11 3.03
N ALA A 64 6.80 -13.37 2.53
CA ALA A 64 7.52 -12.39 3.35
C ALA A 64 6.62 -11.22 3.78
N VAL A 65 5.72 -10.75 2.92
CA VAL A 65 4.72 -9.73 3.25
C VAL A 65 3.80 -10.22 4.37
N ALA A 66 3.30 -11.45 4.29
CA ALA A 66 2.48 -12.04 5.35
C ALA A 66 3.22 -12.09 6.69
N LEU A 67 4.46 -12.60 6.70
CA LEU A 67 5.30 -12.64 7.91
C LEU A 67 5.50 -11.26 8.54
N LEU A 68 5.73 -10.22 7.72
CA LEU A 68 5.91 -8.85 8.19
C LEU A 68 4.59 -8.24 8.70
N ALA A 69 3.49 -8.50 8.00
CA ALA A 69 2.16 -8.02 8.39
C ALA A 69 1.67 -8.65 9.70
N ASP A 70 1.92 -9.94 9.92
CA ASP A 70 1.59 -10.67 11.15
C ASP A 70 2.25 -10.07 12.41
N THR A 71 3.40 -9.40 12.25
CA THR A 71 4.05 -8.75 13.40
C THR A 71 3.24 -7.56 13.94
N ALA A 72 2.32 -7.01 13.16
CA ALA A 72 1.57 -5.78 13.43
C ALA A 72 2.47 -4.56 13.78
N ARG A 73 3.76 -4.60 13.44
CA ARG A 73 4.73 -3.51 13.71
C ARG A 73 4.74 -2.42 12.63
N TYR A 74 4.23 -2.74 11.45
CA TYR A 74 4.29 -1.90 10.27
C TYR A 74 2.91 -1.39 9.88
N ASP A 75 2.84 -0.12 9.54
CA ASP A 75 1.67 0.49 8.95
C ASP A 75 1.47 0.05 7.50
N ALA A 76 2.58 -0.15 6.79
CA ALA A 76 2.64 -0.62 5.42
C ALA A 76 3.79 -1.61 5.20
N VAL A 77 3.60 -2.55 4.27
CA VAL A 77 4.65 -3.42 3.77
C VAL A 77 4.68 -3.30 2.25
N VAL A 78 5.78 -2.81 1.69
CA VAL A 78 5.96 -2.53 0.26
C VAL A 78 6.79 -3.63 -0.38
N PRO A 79 6.18 -4.61 -1.07
CA PRO A 79 6.92 -5.62 -1.82
C PRO A 79 7.44 -5.01 -3.12
N LEU A 80 8.74 -5.21 -3.39
CA LEU A 80 9.40 -4.74 -4.60
C LEU A 80 10.01 -5.91 -5.36
N GLY A 81 9.64 -6.06 -6.62
CA GLY A 81 10.12 -7.14 -7.46
C GLY A 81 10.08 -6.79 -8.95
N CYS A 82 10.72 -7.62 -9.75
CA CYS A 82 10.67 -7.50 -11.20
C CYS A 82 10.69 -8.89 -11.84
N LEU A 83 9.72 -9.13 -12.70
CA LEU A 83 9.57 -10.33 -13.52
C LEU A 83 9.64 -9.89 -14.98
N ILE A 84 10.55 -10.50 -15.74
CA ILE A 84 10.73 -10.24 -17.16
C ILE A 84 10.42 -11.53 -17.89
N ARG A 85 9.58 -11.44 -18.91
CA ARG A 85 9.15 -12.58 -19.73
C ARG A 85 10.37 -13.29 -20.33
N GLY A 86 10.41 -14.61 -20.15
CA GLY A 86 11.36 -15.50 -20.81
C GLY A 86 10.69 -16.34 -21.89
N GLU A 87 11.32 -17.45 -22.26
CA GLU A 87 10.86 -18.32 -23.35
C GLU A 87 9.78 -19.33 -22.93
N THR A 88 9.60 -19.53 -21.62
CA THR A 88 8.70 -20.55 -21.08
C THR A 88 7.51 -19.92 -20.35
N PRO A 89 6.40 -20.66 -20.17
CA PRO A 89 5.23 -20.22 -19.39
C PRO A 89 5.51 -19.90 -17.91
N HIS A 90 6.74 -20.10 -17.44
CA HIS A 90 7.15 -19.86 -16.06
C HIS A 90 6.88 -18.41 -15.62
N PHE A 91 7.03 -17.46 -16.54
CA PHE A 91 6.70 -16.05 -16.27
C PHE A 91 5.24 -15.88 -15.86
N GLU A 92 4.29 -16.46 -16.61
CA GLU A 92 2.86 -16.36 -16.34
C GLU A 92 2.49 -16.99 -15.01
N TYR A 93 3.01 -18.19 -14.73
CA TYR A 93 2.72 -18.88 -13.47
C TYR A 93 3.23 -18.08 -12.26
N ILE A 94 4.45 -17.54 -12.32
CA ILE A 94 4.99 -16.72 -11.22
C ILE A 94 4.24 -15.40 -11.12
N ALA A 95 4.10 -14.66 -12.22
CA ALA A 95 3.47 -13.34 -12.20
C ALA A 95 2.03 -13.41 -11.67
N GLN A 96 1.25 -14.41 -12.11
CA GLN A 96 -0.11 -14.61 -11.63
C GLN A 96 -0.14 -15.02 -10.15
N SER A 97 0.72 -15.95 -9.72
CA SER A 97 0.76 -16.39 -8.32
C SER A 97 1.14 -15.25 -7.38
N VAL A 98 2.12 -14.42 -7.76
CA VAL A 98 2.57 -13.27 -6.97
C VAL A 98 1.49 -12.20 -6.91
N ALA A 99 0.86 -11.87 -8.04
CA ALA A 99 -0.23 -10.88 -8.08
C ALA A 99 -1.42 -11.32 -7.23
N GLN A 100 -1.86 -12.57 -7.37
CA GLN A 100 -2.97 -13.11 -6.58
C GLN A 100 -2.61 -13.17 -5.09
N GLY A 101 -1.42 -13.70 -4.76
CA GLY A 101 -0.96 -13.81 -3.38
C GLY A 101 -0.88 -12.46 -2.69
N LEU A 102 -0.34 -11.42 -3.35
CA LEU A 102 -0.33 -10.07 -2.79
C LEU A 102 -1.73 -9.48 -2.66
N MET A 103 -2.60 -9.67 -3.66
CA MET A 103 -3.98 -9.20 -3.62
C MET A 103 -4.74 -9.78 -2.42
N ASP A 104 -4.65 -11.09 -2.20
CA ASP A 104 -5.31 -11.76 -1.07
C ASP A 104 -4.85 -11.20 0.27
N LEU A 105 -3.56 -10.86 0.40
CA LEU A 105 -3.01 -10.24 1.61
C LEU A 105 -3.55 -8.83 1.83
N THR A 106 -3.80 -8.05 0.78
CA THR A 106 -4.42 -6.70 0.92
C THR A 106 -5.82 -6.76 1.53
N LEU A 107 -6.54 -7.89 1.32
CA LEU A 107 -7.88 -8.11 1.86
C LEU A 107 -7.84 -8.76 3.24
N THR A 108 -6.77 -9.49 3.55
CA THR A 108 -6.60 -10.21 4.81
C THR A 108 -6.08 -9.30 5.92
N TYR A 109 -5.15 -8.40 5.61
CA TYR A 109 -4.47 -7.58 6.60
C TYR A 109 -4.95 -6.13 6.57
N PRO A 110 -5.03 -5.45 7.73
CA PRO A 110 -5.27 -4.02 7.76
C PRO A 110 -4.05 -3.21 7.28
N THR A 111 -2.87 -3.83 7.22
CA THR A 111 -1.60 -3.27 6.76
C THR A 111 -1.69 -2.86 5.29
N ALA A 112 -1.17 -1.68 4.94
CA ALA A 112 -1.19 -1.23 3.55
C ALA A 112 -0.14 -2.01 2.74
N ILE A 113 -0.58 -2.70 1.68
CA ILE A 113 0.26 -3.55 0.85
C ILE A 113 0.03 -3.15 -0.61
N PRO A 114 0.89 -2.31 -1.23
CA PRO A 114 0.79 -1.97 -2.64
C PRO A 114 1.31 -3.12 -3.53
N PHE A 115 1.03 -3.04 -4.83
CA PHE A 115 1.57 -3.96 -5.82
C PHE A 115 2.83 -3.38 -6.49
N GLY A 116 3.99 -3.56 -5.87
CA GLY A 116 5.28 -3.05 -6.35
C GLY A 116 6.11 -4.03 -7.18
N VAL A 117 5.46 -4.92 -7.93
CA VAL A 117 6.15 -5.90 -8.77
C VAL A 117 5.99 -5.55 -10.25
N LEU A 118 7.10 -5.28 -10.93
CA LEU A 118 7.11 -5.10 -12.38
C LEU A 118 6.89 -6.43 -13.09
N THR A 119 6.01 -6.45 -14.08
CA THR A 119 5.80 -7.56 -15.00
C THR A 119 5.98 -7.05 -16.43
N CYS A 120 7.15 -7.30 -17.02
CA CYS A 120 7.55 -6.70 -18.30
C CYS A 120 7.89 -7.77 -19.33
N ASP A 121 7.76 -7.43 -20.61
CA ASP A 121 8.17 -8.31 -21.72
C ASP A 121 9.66 -8.19 -22.05
N SER A 122 10.32 -7.11 -21.60
CA SER A 122 11.76 -6.90 -21.81
C SER A 122 12.43 -6.15 -20.65
N ILE A 123 13.76 -6.23 -20.60
CA ILE A 123 14.58 -5.48 -19.63
C ILE A 123 14.48 -3.97 -19.84
N ASP A 124 14.37 -3.49 -21.08
CA ASP A 124 14.27 -2.06 -21.37
C ASP A 124 12.95 -1.49 -20.84
N GLN A 125 11.84 -2.22 -21.01
CA GLN A 125 10.56 -1.83 -20.39
C GLN A 125 10.65 -1.74 -18.86
N ALA A 126 11.44 -2.61 -18.24
CA ALA A 126 11.66 -2.61 -16.80
C ALA A 126 12.51 -1.40 -16.37
N ARG A 127 13.57 -1.07 -17.12
CA ARG A 127 14.41 0.12 -16.89
C ARG A 127 13.60 1.41 -17.00
N GLU A 128 12.76 1.54 -18.02
CA GLU A 128 11.92 2.72 -18.19
C GLU A 128 11.00 2.98 -16.99
N ARG A 129 10.57 1.91 -16.30
CA ARG A 129 9.67 1.94 -15.13
C ARG A 129 10.40 1.97 -13.79
N ALA A 130 11.74 1.94 -13.80
CA ALA A 130 12.57 1.90 -12.61
C ALA A 130 13.47 3.15 -12.51
N GLY A 131 12.92 4.32 -12.86
CA GLY A 131 13.61 5.60 -12.88
C GLY A 131 13.92 6.14 -14.28
N GLY A 132 13.38 5.52 -15.33
CA GLY A 132 13.47 6.03 -16.70
C GLY A 132 12.30 6.95 -17.07
N ALA A 133 11.95 6.98 -18.36
CA ALA A 133 10.95 7.90 -18.89
C ALA A 133 9.53 7.62 -18.38
N GLU A 134 9.24 6.39 -17.96
CA GLU A 134 7.94 5.98 -17.40
C GLU A 134 7.88 6.14 -15.86
N GLY A 135 8.87 6.83 -15.28
CA GLY A 135 8.96 7.08 -13.86
C GLY A 135 9.55 5.90 -13.07
N ASN A 136 9.22 5.82 -11.78
CA ASN A 136 9.72 4.80 -10.87
C ASN A 136 8.57 4.13 -10.12
N LYS A 137 8.28 2.86 -10.46
CA LYS A 137 7.18 2.11 -9.83
C LYS A 137 7.41 1.80 -8.35
N GLY A 138 8.64 1.80 -7.87
CA GLY A 138 8.93 1.70 -6.44
C GLY A 138 8.49 2.96 -5.69
N ALA A 139 8.78 4.14 -6.26
CA ALA A 139 8.30 5.42 -5.74
C ALA A 139 6.77 5.47 -5.71
N GLU A 140 6.11 5.15 -6.82
CA GLU A 140 4.64 5.11 -6.90
C GLU A 140 4.03 4.11 -5.91
N SER A 141 4.66 2.95 -5.72
CA SER A 141 4.21 1.95 -4.74
C SER A 141 4.28 2.47 -3.31
N MET A 142 5.35 3.20 -2.96
CA MET A 142 5.45 3.85 -1.66
C MET A 142 4.39 4.94 -1.49
N ASP A 143 4.17 5.79 -2.50
CA ASP A 143 3.12 6.82 -2.45
C ASP A 143 1.73 6.19 -2.21
N ALA A 144 1.40 5.11 -2.94
CA ALA A 144 0.15 4.37 -2.75
C ALA A 144 0.04 3.76 -1.34
N ALA A 145 1.13 3.21 -0.80
CA ALA A 145 1.16 2.69 0.56
C ALA A 145 0.87 3.77 1.59
N LEU A 146 1.54 4.93 1.48
CA LEU A 146 1.38 6.05 2.41
C LEU A 146 -0.02 6.68 2.33
N GLU A 147 -0.62 6.73 1.15
CA GLU A 147 -2.01 7.17 0.95
C GLU A 147 -2.98 6.23 1.68
N MET A 148 -2.80 4.91 1.53
CA MET A 148 -3.64 3.92 2.21
C MET A 148 -3.50 3.97 3.74
N VAL A 149 -2.29 4.20 4.25
CA VAL A 149 -2.11 4.42 5.70
C VAL A 149 -2.80 5.71 6.14
N SER A 150 -2.68 6.80 5.38
CA SER A 150 -3.34 8.08 5.68
C SER A 150 -4.86 7.93 5.71
N LEU A 151 -5.43 7.18 4.76
CA LEU A 151 -6.85 6.83 4.72
C LEU A 151 -7.26 6.04 5.98
N ARG A 152 -6.52 4.98 6.32
CA ARG A 152 -6.79 4.17 7.52
C ARG A 152 -6.79 5.03 8.78
N GLN A 153 -5.78 5.89 8.95
CA GLN A 153 -5.69 6.80 10.09
C GLN A 153 -6.85 7.80 10.12
N ALA A 154 -7.26 8.36 8.99
CA ALA A 154 -8.41 9.27 8.91
C ALA A 154 -9.72 8.58 9.34
N LEU A 155 -9.93 7.33 8.92
CA LEU A 155 -11.09 6.54 9.31
C LEU A 155 -11.08 6.22 10.81
N MET A 156 -9.91 5.91 11.39
CA MET A 156 -9.77 5.64 12.83
C MET A 156 -9.92 6.89 13.71
N ARG A 157 -9.58 8.07 13.20
CA ARG A 157 -9.72 9.35 13.93
C ARG A 157 -11.14 9.89 13.98
N THR A 158 -12.07 9.34 13.20
CA THR A 158 -13.45 9.83 13.18
C THR A 158 -14.14 9.49 14.51
N PRO A 159 -14.53 10.49 15.34
CA PRO A 159 -15.09 10.21 16.65
C PRO A 159 -16.43 9.50 16.55
N SER A 160 -16.68 8.59 17.50
CA SER A 160 -17.99 8.00 17.85
C SER A 160 -19.07 9.02 18.27
N SER A 161 -19.12 10.22 17.69
CA SER A 161 -20.13 11.25 17.99
C SER A 161 -21.48 10.98 17.33
N ALA A 162 -21.52 10.22 16.23
CA ALA A 162 -22.78 9.82 15.58
C ALA A 162 -23.64 8.90 16.48
N ARG A 163 -23.03 8.21 17.46
CA ARG A 163 -23.73 7.28 18.36
C ARG A 163 -24.35 7.93 19.61
N ARG A 164 -24.03 9.20 19.91
CA ARG A 164 -24.63 9.96 21.03
C ARG A 164 -25.91 10.71 20.66
N SER A 165 -26.07 11.10 19.40
CA SER A 165 -27.29 11.80 18.91
C SER A 165 -28.54 10.90 18.95
N ALA A 166 -28.40 9.61 18.64
CA ALA A 166 -29.52 8.67 18.65
C ALA A 166 -30.03 8.29 20.05
N ARG A 167 -29.22 8.46 21.10
CA ARG A 167 -29.62 8.13 22.49
C ARG A 167 -30.24 9.31 23.26
N SER A 168 -30.01 10.56 22.87
CA SER A 168 -30.70 11.70 23.49
C SER A 168 -32.09 11.96 22.91
N ALA A 169 -32.39 11.44 21.71
CA ALA A 169 -33.72 11.52 21.12
C ALA A 169 -34.71 10.51 21.73
N SER A 170 -34.25 9.39 22.29
CA SER A 170 -35.13 8.36 22.87
C SER A 170 -35.53 8.60 24.32
N SER A 171 -34.86 9.47 25.07
CA SER A 171 -35.21 9.78 26.47
C SER A 171 -36.12 11.00 26.63
N ALA A 172 -36.42 11.73 25.55
CA ALA A 172 -37.27 12.93 25.57
C ALA A 172 -38.76 12.64 25.29
N SER A 173 -39.12 11.41 24.88
CA SER A 173 -40.49 11.07 24.44
C SER A 173 -41.41 10.49 25.53
N SER A 174 -40.97 10.35 26.79
CA SER A 174 -41.77 9.71 27.85
C SER A 174 -42.28 10.64 28.95
N ARG A 175 -42.24 11.96 28.77
CA ARG A 175 -42.87 12.92 29.70
C ARG A 175 -43.82 13.86 28.98
N SER A 176 -44.94 13.33 28.53
CA SER A 176 -46.18 14.08 28.36
C SER A 176 -47.34 13.11 28.17
N THR A 177 -48.15 12.88 29.20
CA THR A 177 -49.61 13.08 29.19
C THR A 177 -50.23 12.48 30.45
N ARG A 178 -51.06 13.32 31.09
CA ARG A 178 -51.98 13.11 32.24
C ARG A 178 -51.40 13.23 33.64
#